data_AF-A0A376VDG8-F1
#
_entry.id   AF-A0A376VDG8-F1
#
_cell.length_a   1.000
_cell.length_b   1.000
_cell.length_c   1.000
_cell.angle_alpha   90.00
_cell.angle_beta   90.00
_cell.angle_gamma   90.00
#
_symmetry.space_group_name_H-M   'P 1'
#
loop_
_entity.id
_entity.type
_entity.pdbx_description
1 polymer ?
#
loop_
_entity_poly.entity_id
_entity_poly.type
_entity_poly.pdbx_seq_one_letter_code
_entity_poly.pdbx_strand_id
1 'polypeptide(L)'
;MKRRLTFIIAILTLHAWVLPRVLSIHQVKQLARVTPVPLEVFAFGSLCIMSEGRCYLSSYLTGESPNTVGACSPARFVRWQQTPQGLESRLNEVLIDRYQDGENAGYPTLCKGRYLVDGERYHALEEPTSLNTLELLPELMAANIASVKIEGRQRSPAYVSQVAKVWRQAIDRCKADPQNFVPQSAWMETLGSMSEGTQTTLGRRITVNGSEKSNEIFLRASAVVLAKRDAGRILSAGRRQQRRRDLSW
;
A
#
# COMPACT_ATOMS: atom_id res chain seq x y z
N MET A 1 -1.23 -22.85 11.07
CA MET A 1 -1.29 -21.40 11.37
C MET A 1 -1.62 -21.11 12.84
N LYS A 2 -2.74 -21.61 13.39
CA LYS A 2 -3.15 -21.40 14.82
C LYS A 2 -2.01 -21.63 15.85
N ARG A 3 -1.38 -22.80 15.85
CA ARG A 3 -0.31 -23.15 16.82
C ARG A 3 0.92 -22.23 16.77
N ARG A 4 1.30 -21.75 15.58
CA ARG A 4 2.42 -20.81 15.41
C ARG A 4 2.05 -19.39 15.89
N LEU A 5 0.80 -18.96 15.69
CA LEU A 5 0.32 -17.68 16.18
C LEU A 5 0.31 -17.62 17.71
N THR A 6 -0.26 -18.65 18.36
CA THR A 6 -0.33 -18.72 19.83
C THR A 6 1.05 -18.70 20.47
N PHE A 7 2.03 -19.39 19.88
CA PHE A 7 3.41 -19.43 20.38
C PHE A 7 4.10 -18.05 20.32
N ILE A 8 3.94 -17.29 19.23
CA ILE A 8 4.55 -15.97 19.08
C ILE A 8 3.95 -14.96 20.07
N ILE A 9 2.64 -15.02 20.30
CA ILE A 9 1.91 -14.12 21.22
C ILE A 9 2.28 -14.42 22.68
N ALA A 10 2.51 -15.69 23.03
CA ALA A 10 2.91 -16.06 24.39
C ALA A 10 4.31 -15.58 24.76
N ILE A 11 5.21 -15.39 23.77
CA ILE A 11 6.61 -15.00 23.99
C ILE A 11 6.81 -13.49 23.85
N LEU A 12 6.01 -12.82 23.02
CA LEU A 12 6.15 -11.39 22.74
C LEU A 12 4.87 -10.67 23.15
N THR A 13 4.99 -9.67 24.04
CA THR A 13 3.89 -8.78 24.43
C THR A 13 3.48 -7.88 23.26
N LEU A 14 2.73 -8.45 22.30
CA LEU A 14 2.34 -7.80 21.07
C LEU A 14 1.02 -7.03 21.26
N HIS A 15 1.03 -5.73 20.94
CA HIS A 15 -0.12 -4.84 21.13
C HIS A 15 -1.14 -4.91 19.97
N ALA A 16 -0.66 -5.18 18.75
CA ALA A 16 -1.49 -5.37 17.57
C ALA A 16 -0.71 -6.13 16.48
N TRP A 17 -1.42 -6.82 15.61
CA TRP A 17 -0.85 -7.59 14.50
C TRP A 17 -1.28 -6.98 13.16
N VAL A 18 -0.30 -6.54 12.38
CA VAL A 18 -0.55 -6.03 11.03
C VAL A 18 -0.59 -7.20 10.06
N LEU A 19 -1.75 -7.44 9.46
CA LEU A 19 -1.93 -8.49 8.47
C LEU A 19 -1.28 -8.13 7.12
N PRO A 20 -0.72 -9.11 6.39
CA PRO A 20 -0.25 -8.91 5.03
C PRO A 20 -1.38 -8.49 4.08
N ARG A 21 -1.03 -7.74 3.03
CA ARG A 21 -1.95 -7.21 2.00
C ARG A 21 -2.57 -8.25 1.06
N VAL A 22 -2.07 -9.48 1.10
CA VAL A 22 -2.47 -10.56 0.18
C VAL A 22 -3.60 -11.44 0.70
N LEU A 23 -4.07 -11.17 1.92
CA LEU A 23 -5.15 -11.95 2.53
C LEU A 23 -6.50 -11.49 1.99
N SER A 24 -7.36 -12.45 1.66
CA SER A 24 -8.76 -12.14 1.34
C SER A 24 -9.53 -11.76 2.60
N ILE A 25 -10.66 -11.05 2.43
CA ILE A 25 -11.53 -10.69 3.55
C ILE A 25 -12.00 -11.92 4.34
N HIS A 26 -12.23 -13.06 3.66
CA HIS A 26 -12.56 -14.32 4.32
C HIS A 26 -11.41 -14.82 5.22
N GLN A 27 -10.16 -14.80 4.73
CA GLN A 27 -8.99 -15.17 5.53
C GLN A 27 -8.78 -14.21 6.71
N VAL A 28 -9.00 -12.91 6.50
CA VAL A 28 -8.98 -11.89 7.57
C VAL A 28 -10.02 -12.20 8.65
N LYS A 29 -11.27 -12.48 8.27
CA LYS A 29 -12.35 -12.87 9.21
C LYS A 29 -12.01 -14.15 9.98
N GLN A 30 -11.46 -15.16 9.30
CA GLN A 30 -11.03 -16.41 9.95
C GLN A 30 -9.93 -16.16 10.99
N LEU A 31 -8.97 -15.29 10.67
CA LEU A 31 -7.91 -14.90 11.60
C LEU A 31 -8.45 -14.10 12.78
N ALA A 32 -9.33 -13.15 12.55
CA ALA A 32 -9.94 -12.33 13.59
C ALA A 32 -10.66 -13.15 14.67
N ARG A 33 -11.31 -14.25 14.27
CA ARG A 33 -12.01 -15.15 15.22
C ARG A 33 -11.09 -15.90 16.18
N VAL A 34 -9.83 -16.09 15.82
CA VAL A 34 -8.91 -17.01 16.51
C VAL A 34 -7.70 -16.30 17.09
N THR A 35 -7.52 -15.02 16.79
CA THR A 35 -6.38 -14.23 17.20
C THR A 35 -6.75 -13.45 18.47
N PRO A 36 -6.02 -13.65 19.59
CA PRO A 36 -6.35 -13.01 20.86
C PRO A 36 -5.88 -11.54 20.95
N VAL A 37 -5.24 -11.01 19.91
CA VAL A 37 -4.70 -9.65 19.86
C VAL A 37 -5.38 -8.84 18.76
N PRO A 38 -5.48 -7.51 18.91
CA PRO A 38 -6.05 -6.63 17.89
C PRO A 38 -5.37 -6.80 16.52
N LEU A 39 -6.18 -6.85 15.46
CA LEU A 39 -5.70 -6.95 14.09
C LEU A 39 -5.75 -5.59 13.39
N GLU A 40 -4.73 -5.30 12.60
CA GLU A 40 -4.66 -4.15 11.70
C GLU A 40 -4.58 -4.64 10.25
N VAL A 41 -5.30 -3.99 9.34
CA VAL A 41 -5.29 -4.34 7.90
C VAL A 41 -4.91 -3.14 7.06
N PHE A 42 -4.32 -3.39 5.90
CA PHE A 42 -4.13 -2.36 4.90
C PHE A 42 -5.44 -2.08 4.18
N ALA A 43 -5.69 -0.82 3.89
CA ALA A 43 -6.98 -0.39 3.36
C ALA A 43 -6.88 0.50 2.12
N PHE A 44 -5.81 1.27 1.97
CA PHE A 44 -5.58 2.07 0.77
C PHE A 44 -4.08 2.23 0.47
N GLY A 45 -3.74 2.45 -0.79
CA GLY A 45 -2.40 2.85 -1.24
C GLY A 45 -1.78 1.88 -2.23
N SER A 46 -0.59 2.20 -2.70
CA SER A 46 0.09 1.47 -3.78
C SER A 46 0.30 0.01 -3.42
N LEU A 47 -0.18 -0.90 -4.27
CA LEU A 47 0.08 -2.31 -4.10
C LEU A 47 1.43 -2.64 -4.75
N CYS A 48 2.27 -3.31 -3.97
CA CYS A 48 3.51 -3.90 -4.46
C CYS A 48 3.48 -5.36 -4.07
N ILE A 49 3.36 -6.21 -5.09
CA ILE A 49 3.50 -7.64 -4.95
C ILE A 49 4.97 -7.92 -5.24
N MET A 50 5.74 -8.27 -4.21
CA MET A 50 7.12 -8.73 -4.44
C MET A 50 7.05 -10.17 -4.95
N SER A 51 6.65 -10.32 -6.20
CA SER A 51 6.77 -11.57 -6.95
C SER A 51 8.18 -11.71 -7.48
N GLU A 52 8.71 -12.93 -7.46
CA GLU A 52 9.90 -13.35 -8.24
C GLU A 52 11.16 -12.50 -8.00
N GLY A 53 11.29 -11.85 -6.84
CA GLY A 53 12.46 -11.04 -6.55
C GLY A 53 12.61 -9.79 -7.43
N ARG A 54 11.53 -9.27 -8.04
CA ARG A 54 11.54 -8.08 -8.92
C ARG A 54 12.23 -6.85 -8.30
N CYS A 55 12.22 -6.72 -6.98
CA CYS A 55 12.93 -5.65 -6.28
C CYS A 55 14.46 -5.80 -6.32
N TYR A 56 14.98 -6.95 -6.73
CA TYR A 56 16.39 -7.13 -7.04
C TYR A 56 16.80 -6.35 -8.30
N LEU A 57 15.87 -6.12 -9.24
CA LEU A 57 16.15 -5.29 -10.40
C LEU A 57 16.51 -3.85 -10.01
N SER A 58 15.86 -3.34 -8.96
CA SER A 58 16.23 -2.07 -8.36
C SER A 58 17.63 -2.11 -7.74
N SER A 59 17.97 -3.19 -7.03
CA SER A 59 19.33 -3.38 -6.50
C SER A 59 20.37 -3.40 -7.61
N TYR A 60 20.07 -4.08 -8.72
CA TYR A 60 20.94 -4.15 -9.89
C TYR A 60 21.18 -2.76 -10.49
N LEU A 61 20.12 -1.95 -10.66
CA LEU A 61 20.26 -0.63 -11.26
C LEU A 61 20.86 0.43 -10.34
N THR A 62 20.62 0.34 -9.04
CA THR A 62 20.99 1.40 -8.08
C THR A 62 22.20 1.05 -7.23
N GLY A 63 22.64 -0.20 -7.23
CA GLY A 63 23.64 -0.72 -6.31
C GLY A 63 23.13 -0.86 -4.87
N GLU A 64 21.85 -0.59 -4.62
CA GLU A 64 21.29 -0.51 -3.27
C GLU A 64 20.10 -1.46 -3.07
N SER A 65 20.16 -2.25 -2.00
CA SER A 65 19.06 -3.15 -1.67
C SER A 65 17.84 -2.37 -1.16
N PRO A 66 16.65 -2.55 -1.74
CA PRO A 66 15.41 -2.01 -1.19
C PRO A 66 15.14 -2.46 0.25
N ASN A 67 15.71 -3.60 0.67
CA ASN A 67 15.58 -4.11 2.03
C ASN A 67 16.39 -3.32 3.06
N THR A 68 17.51 -2.71 2.65
CA THR A 68 18.36 -1.91 3.55
C THR A 68 17.99 -0.44 3.50
N VAL A 69 17.64 0.07 2.32
CA VAL A 69 17.31 1.49 2.10
C VAL A 69 15.82 1.78 2.33
N GLY A 70 14.97 0.75 2.25
CA GLY A 70 13.54 0.88 2.48
C GLY A 70 12.78 1.56 1.34
N ALA A 71 13.31 1.56 0.12
CA ALA A 71 12.61 2.03 -1.07
C ALA A 71 13.04 1.21 -2.30
N CYS A 72 12.08 0.83 -3.16
CA CYS A 72 12.39 0.17 -4.43
C CYS A 72 13.14 1.09 -5.38
N SER A 73 12.92 2.40 -5.29
CA SER A 73 13.67 3.39 -6.07
C SER A 73 14.12 4.47 -5.11
N PRO A 74 15.35 4.46 -4.61
CA PRO A 74 15.82 5.51 -3.70
C PRO A 74 15.75 6.87 -4.40
N ALA A 75 15.15 7.86 -3.74
CA ALA A 75 14.85 9.16 -4.35
C ALA A 75 16.05 9.87 -5.00
N ARG A 76 17.29 9.62 -4.50
CA ARG A 76 18.53 10.18 -5.08
C ARG A 76 18.83 9.72 -6.51
N PHE A 77 18.30 8.56 -6.90
CA PHE A 77 18.47 7.99 -8.24
C PHE A 77 17.26 8.27 -9.13
N VAL A 78 16.20 8.86 -8.58
CA VAL A 78 14.98 9.18 -9.32
C VAL A 78 15.15 10.53 -10.00
N ARG A 79 14.89 10.58 -11.30
CA ARG A 79 14.90 11.80 -12.11
C ARG A 79 13.56 11.97 -12.80
N TRP A 80 12.99 13.16 -12.66
CA TRP A 80 11.80 13.59 -13.41
C TRP A 80 12.24 14.63 -14.43
N GLN A 81 11.86 14.45 -15.70
CA GLN A 81 12.29 15.33 -16.78
C GLN A 81 11.10 15.64 -17.69
N GLN A 82 10.80 16.92 -17.85
CA GLN A 82 9.82 17.34 -18.85
C GLN A 82 10.47 17.28 -20.24
N THR A 83 9.86 16.54 -21.16
CA THR A 83 10.31 16.43 -22.56
C THR A 83 9.18 16.85 -23.50
N PRO A 84 9.47 17.14 -24.78
CA PRO A 84 8.42 17.39 -25.78
C PRO A 84 7.42 16.24 -25.95
N GLN A 85 7.79 15.02 -25.53
CA GLN A 85 6.96 13.82 -25.65
C GLN A 85 6.14 13.52 -24.37
N GLY A 86 6.32 14.30 -23.30
CA GLY A 86 5.67 14.13 -22.00
C GLY A 86 6.63 14.17 -20.81
N LEU A 87 6.10 13.89 -19.62
CA LEU A 87 6.87 13.81 -18.38
C LEU A 87 7.55 12.44 -18.29
N GLU A 88 8.88 12.42 -18.34
CA GLU A 88 9.65 11.19 -18.15
C GLU A 88 10.02 10.98 -16.69
N SER A 89 9.88 9.74 -16.23
CA SER A 89 10.40 9.25 -14.97
C SER A 89 11.51 8.24 -15.21
N ARG A 90 12.65 8.47 -14.56
CA ARG A 90 13.87 7.68 -14.77
C ARG A 90 14.44 7.23 -13.44
N LEU A 91 15.09 6.06 -13.47
CA LEU A 91 15.89 5.54 -12.37
C LEU A 91 17.33 5.39 -12.87
N ASN A 92 18.23 6.20 -12.34
CA ASN A 92 19.52 6.49 -12.99
C ASN A 92 19.29 6.90 -14.44
N GLU A 93 19.94 6.24 -15.38
CA GLU A 93 19.83 6.54 -16.82
C GLU A 93 18.69 5.77 -17.50
N VAL A 94 18.01 4.87 -16.79
CA VAL A 94 16.94 4.02 -17.35
C VAL A 94 15.61 4.77 -17.35
N LEU A 95 15.00 4.90 -18.53
CA LEU A 95 13.62 5.37 -18.67
C LEU A 95 12.66 4.32 -18.09
N ILE A 96 11.93 4.70 -17.05
CA ILE A 96 10.90 3.84 -16.43
C ILE A 96 9.58 4.03 -17.13
N ASP A 97 9.20 5.29 -17.32
CA ASP A 97 7.91 5.64 -17.89
C ASP A 97 7.89 7.06 -18.46
N ARG A 98 6.99 7.32 -19.40
CA ARG A 98 6.68 8.64 -19.96
C ARG A 98 5.18 8.88 -19.89
N TYR A 99 4.79 9.86 -19.09
CA TYR A 99 3.40 10.22 -18.83
C TYR A 99 2.92 11.35 -19.75
N GLN A 100 1.67 11.27 -20.19
CA GLN A 100 1.00 12.36 -20.90
C GLN A 100 0.36 13.35 -19.92
N ASP A 101 -0.03 14.53 -20.40
CA ASP A 101 -0.69 15.53 -19.58
C ASP A 101 -2.00 14.98 -18.97
N GLY A 102 -2.14 15.14 -17.65
CA GLY A 102 -3.28 14.62 -16.89
C GLY A 102 -3.20 13.14 -16.49
N GLU A 103 -2.16 12.41 -16.92
CA GLU A 103 -1.92 11.03 -16.47
C GLU A 103 -1.31 11.00 -15.06
N ASN A 104 -1.81 10.10 -14.21
CA ASN A 104 -1.26 9.93 -12.87
C ASN A 104 0.12 9.27 -12.91
N ALA A 105 1.15 10.07 -12.64
CA ALA A 105 2.52 9.57 -12.58
C ALA A 105 2.75 8.72 -11.32
N GLY A 106 2.99 7.42 -11.53
CA GLY A 106 3.37 6.49 -10.47
C GLY A 106 4.80 6.75 -9.97
N TYR A 107 5.11 6.25 -8.77
CA TYR A 107 6.50 6.30 -8.30
C TYR A 107 7.37 5.43 -9.21
N PRO A 108 8.53 5.92 -9.71
CA PRO A 108 9.29 5.28 -10.78
C PRO A 108 10.00 4.04 -10.25
N THR A 109 9.28 2.93 -10.27
CA THR A 109 9.75 1.62 -9.86
C THR A 109 9.94 0.76 -11.08
N LEU A 110 11.08 0.09 -11.18
CA LEU A 110 11.44 -0.65 -12.39
C LEU A 110 10.43 -1.75 -12.72
N CYS A 111 9.86 -2.41 -11.71
CA CYS A 111 8.85 -3.44 -11.96
C CYS A 111 7.52 -2.89 -12.48
N LYS A 112 7.27 -1.59 -12.41
CA LYS A 112 6.01 -0.95 -12.83
C LYS A 112 6.16 -0.06 -14.07
N GLY A 113 7.34 -0.01 -14.69
CA GLY A 113 7.57 0.83 -15.88
C GLY A 113 6.86 0.32 -17.13
N ARG A 114 6.75 1.19 -18.14
CA ARG A 114 6.28 0.86 -19.50
C ARG A 114 7.48 0.65 -20.42
N TYR A 115 7.65 -0.56 -20.91
CA TYR A 115 8.79 -0.99 -21.73
C TYR A 115 8.35 -1.34 -23.15
N LEU A 116 9.23 -1.14 -24.12
CA LEU A 116 9.04 -1.58 -25.50
C LEU A 116 9.51 -3.04 -25.62
N VAL A 117 8.57 -3.96 -25.85
CA VAL A 117 8.85 -5.39 -26.04
C VAL A 117 8.17 -5.80 -27.34
N ASP A 118 8.93 -6.37 -28.28
CA ASP A 118 8.44 -6.81 -29.59
C ASP A 118 7.64 -5.74 -30.36
N GLY A 119 8.03 -4.47 -30.22
CA GLY A 119 7.40 -3.32 -30.89
C GLY A 119 6.21 -2.70 -30.14
N GLU A 120 5.74 -3.34 -29.07
CA GLU A 120 4.61 -2.88 -28.27
C GLU A 120 5.07 -2.26 -26.94
N ARG A 121 4.43 -1.16 -26.52
CA ARG A 121 4.77 -0.47 -25.26
C ARG A 121 3.71 -0.73 -24.20
N TYR A 122 4.07 -1.47 -23.15
CA TYR A 122 3.17 -1.82 -22.05
C TYR A 122 3.92 -2.11 -20.75
N HIS A 123 3.19 -2.35 -19.65
CA HIS A 123 3.76 -2.76 -18.38
C HIS A 123 4.22 -4.22 -18.43
N ALA A 124 5.42 -4.45 -18.96
CA ALA A 124 5.93 -5.80 -19.22
C ALA A 124 6.13 -6.67 -17.97
N LEU A 125 6.31 -6.04 -16.81
CA LEU A 125 6.56 -6.72 -15.54
C LEU A 125 5.30 -6.72 -14.66
N GLU A 126 4.87 -5.56 -14.19
CA GLU A 126 3.70 -5.40 -13.32
C GLU A 126 2.93 -4.11 -13.68
N GLU A 127 1.60 -4.20 -13.76
CA GLU A 127 0.76 -3.02 -13.87
C GLU A 127 0.70 -2.26 -12.52
N PRO A 128 0.81 -0.92 -12.52
CA PRO A 128 0.58 -0.12 -11.34
C PRO A 128 -0.86 -0.31 -10.83
N THR A 129 -0.96 -0.97 -9.68
CA THR A 129 -2.24 -1.23 -9.02
C THR A 129 -2.24 -0.64 -7.62
N SER A 130 -3.36 -0.09 -7.18
CA SER A 130 -3.57 0.38 -5.81
C SER A 130 -4.58 -0.47 -5.05
N LEU A 131 -4.38 -0.66 -3.75
CA LEU A 131 -5.40 -1.22 -2.86
C LEU A 131 -6.42 -0.13 -2.54
N ASN A 132 -7.71 -0.44 -2.58
CA ASN A 132 -8.78 0.40 -2.05
C ASN A 132 -9.90 -0.46 -1.48
N THR A 133 -9.93 -0.66 -0.16
CA THR A 133 -10.92 -1.53 0.51
C THR A 133 -12.06 -0.74 1.15
N LEU A 134 -12.34 0.50 0.72
CA LEU A 134 -13.34 1.36 1.36
C LEU A 134 -14.73 0.71 1.40
N GLU A 135 -15.10 -0.03 0.35
CA GLU A 135 -16.35 -0.80 0.26
C GLU A 135 -16.44 -1.92 1.30
N LEU A 136 -15.31 -2.51 1.70
CA LEU A 136 -15.26 -3.61 2.67
C LEU A 136 -15.32 -3.13 4.12
N LEU A 137 -15.45 -1.82 4.36
CA LEU A 137 -15.43 -1.24 5.69
C LEU A 137 -16.46 -1.87 6.66
N PRO A 138 -17.73 -2.14 6.27
CA PRO A 138 -18.69 -2.81 7.16
C PRO A 138 -18.21 -4.21 7.57
N GLU A 139 -17.64 -4.96 6.63
CA GLU A 139 -17.12 -6.31 6.88
C GLU A 139 -15.91 -6.30 7.80
N LEU A 140 -15.02 -5.33 7.63
CA LEU A 140 -13.84 -5.14 8.48
C LEU A 140 -14.25 -4.76 9.91
N MET A 141 -15.24 -3.88 10.06
CA MET A 141 -15.78 -3.48 11.35
C MET A 141 -16.48 -4.65 12.06
N ALA A 142 -17.31 -5.42 11.34
CA ALA A 142 -17.97 -6.62 11.87
C ALA A 142 -16.97 -7.71 12.28
N ALA A 143 -15.79 -7.76 11.62
CA ALA A 143 -14.69 -8.65 11.98
C ALA A 143 -13.85 -8.17 13.16
N ASN A 144 -14.22 -7.06 13.84
CA ASN A 144 -13.46 -6.46 14.94
C ASN A 144 -12.02 -6.09 14.56
N ILE A 145 -11.80 -5.67 13.30
CA ILE A 145 -10.51 -5.10 12.91
C ILE A 145 -10.33 -3.76 13.63
N ALA A 146 -9.21 -3.63 14.34
CA ALA A 146 -9.00 -2.53 15.27
C ALA A 146 -8.58 -1.24 14.56
N SER A 147 -7.82 -1.37 13.47
CA SER A 147 -7.32 -0.24 12.70
C SER A 147 -7.16 -0.57 11.22
N VAL A 148 -7.26 0.47 10.41
CA VAL A 148 -6.89 0.46 9.00
C VAL A 148 -5.59 1.21 8.78
N LYS A 149 -4.80 0.71 7.86
CA LYS A 149 -3.49 1.21 7.49
C LYS A 149 -3.52 1.72 6.06
N ILE A 150 -3.09 2.97 5.90
CA ILE A 150 -2.90 3.59 4.60
C ILE A 150 -1.42 3.47 4.24
N GLU A 151 -1.17 3.03 3.02
CA GLU A 151 0.16 2.92 2.46
C GLU A 151 0.51 4.15 1.63
N GLY A 152 1.75 4.61 1.82
CA GLY A 152 2.29 5.74 1.09
C GLY A 152 3.59 6.16 1.74
N ARG A 153 4.72 5.87 1.09
CA ARG A 153 6.03 6.42 1.50
C ARG A 153 6.23 7.74 0.77
N GLN A 154 6.72 8.76 1.48
CA GLN A 154 7.07 10.08 0.91
C GLN A 154 5.90 10.76 0.16
N ARG A 155 4.68 10.64 0.68
CA ARG A 155 3.50 11.32 0.14
C ARG A 155 3.44 12.77 0.64
N SER A 156 2.84 13.65 -0.14
CA SER A 156 2.66 15.05 0.24
C SER A 156 1.70 15.19 1.43
N PRO A 157 1.80 16.27 2.23
CA PRO A 157 0.83 16.55 3.28
C PRO A 157 -0.61 16.62 2.77
N ALA A 158 -0.82 17.13 1.54
CA ALA A 158 -2.11 17.19 0.88
C ALA A 158 -2.71 15.78 0.66
N TYR A 159 -1.90 14.85 0.13
CA TYR A 159 -2.30 13.44 -0.04
C TYR A 159 -2.74 12.84 1.29
N VAL A 160 -1.91 12.97 2.34
CA VAL A 160 -2.20 12.40 3.65
C VAL A 160 -3.49 12.96 4.23
N SER A 161 -3.68 14.29 4.13
CA SER A 161 -4.87 14.99 4.62
C SER A 161 -6.15 14.52 3.92
N GLN A 162 -6.15 14.45 2.59
CA GLN A 162 -7.31 14.04 1.81
C GLN A 162 -7.69 12.57 2.05
N VAL A 163 -6.72 11.65 2.00
CA VAL A 163 -7.00 10.22 2.27
C VAL A 163 -7.51 10.03 3.70
N ALA A 164 -6.88 10.67 4.69
CA ALA A 164 -7.33 10.57 6.07
C ALA A 164 -8.74 11.14 6.26
N LYS A 165 -9.06 12.27 5.62
CA LYS A 165 -10.39 12.88 5.66
C LYS A 165 -11.46 11.93 5.08
N VAL A 166 -11.21 11.37 3.90
CA VAL A 166 -12.13 10.42 3.25
C VAL A 166 -12.37 9.20 4.15
N TRP A 167 -11.30 8.55 4.61
CA TRP A 167 -11.42 7.37 5.47
C TRP A 167 -12.11 7.70 6.80
N ARG A 168 -11.87 8.88 7.38
CA ARG A 168 -12.56 9.30 8.60
C ARG A 168 -14.07 9.45 8.38
N GLN A 169 -14.46 10.14 7.31
CA GLN A 169 -15.87 10.32 6.97
C GLN A 169 -16.56 8.98 6.71
N ALA A 170 -15.90 8.07 5.98
CA ALA A 170 -16.41 6.73 5.73
C ALA A 170 -16.56 5.90 7.03
N ILE A 171 -15.57 5.94 7.94
CA ILE A 171 -15.64 5.28 9.24
C ILE A 171 -16.79 5.83 10.08
N ASP A 172 -16.97 7.15 10.12
CA ASP A 172 -18.04 7.76 10.91
C ASP A 172 -19.43 7.43 10.35
N ARG A 173 -19.56 7.45 9.02
CA ARG A 173 -20.78 7.02 8.35
C ARG A 173 -21.10 5.55 8.61
N CYS A 174 -20.11 4.67 8.46
CA CYS A 174 -20.27 3.23 8.69
C CYS A 174 -20.58 2.92 10.15
N LYS A 175 -20.06 3.69 11.11
CA LYS A 175 -20.41 3.54 12.54
C LYS A 175 -21.85 3.94 12.84
N ALA A 176 -22.34 4.99 12.18
CA ALA A 176 -23.69 5.48 12.38
C ALA A 176 -24.75 4.54 11.80
N ASP A 177 -24.49 3.96 10.62
CA ASP A 177 -25.37 3.00 9.97
C ASP A 177 -24.56 1.95 9.19
N PRO A 178 -24.12 0.87 9.84
CA PRO A 178 -23.33 -0.17 9.18
C PRO A 178 -24.12 -0.97 8.13
N GLN A 179 -25.45 -1.09 8.28
CA GLN A 179 -26.28 -1.94 7.42
C GLN A 179 -26.55 -1.29 6.06
N ASN A 180 -26.66 0.04 6.02
CA ASN A 180 -26.87 0.81 4.78
C ASN A 180 -25.63 1.59 4.34
N PHE A 181 -24.44 1.16 4.76
CA PHE A 181 -23.20 1.81 4.35
C PHE A 181 -22.94 1.58 2.86
N VAL A 182 -22.85 2.68 2.11
CA VAL A 182 -22.40 2.72 0.72
C VAL A 182 -21.36 3.84 0.61
N PRO A 183 -20.16 3.60 0.04
CA PRO A 183 -19.19 4.66 -0.19
C PRO A 183 -19.76 5.75 -1.10
N GLN A 184 -19.55 7.01 -0.74
CA GLN A 184 -19.95 8.13 -1.57
C GLN A 184 -19.07 8.19 -2.84
N SER A 185 -19.67 8.50 -4.00
CA SER A 185 -18.93 8.62 -5.26
C SER A 185 -17.76 9.61 -5.16
N ALA A 186 -17.97 10.74 -4.49
CA ALA A 186 -16.91 11.73 -4.25
C ALA A 186 -15.70 11.16 -3.48
N TRP A 187 -15.91 10.20 -2.56
CA TRP A 187 -14.82 9.51 -1.87
C TRP A 187 -14.05 8.60 -2.82
N MET A 188 -14.76 7.84 -3.65
CA MET A 188 -14.15 6.93 -4.63
C MET A 188 -13.38 7.69 -5.71
N GLU A 189 -13.89 8.83 -6.17
CA GLU A 189 -13.19 9.73 -7.09
C GLU A 189 -11.93 10.33 -6.45
N THR A 190 -12.03 10.80 -5.20
CA THR A 190 -10.88 11.34 -4.46
C THR A 190 -9.79 10.27 -4.30
N LEU A 191 -10.14 9.05 -3.86
CA LEU A 191 -9.18 7.96 -3.73
C LEU A 191 -8.66 7.45 -5.09
N GLY A 192 -9.50 7.47 -6.12
CA GLY A 192 -9.14 7.10 -7.49
C GLY A 192 -8.07 8.03 -8.07
N SER A 193 -8.26 9.34 -7.95
CA SER A 193 -7.27 10.34 -8.38
C SER A 193 -5.94 10.26 -7.64
N MET A 194 -5.89 9.54 -6.51
CA MET A 194 -4.69 9.33 -5.69
C MET A 194 -4.04 7.96 -5.86
N SER A 195 -4.68 7.09 -6.64
CA SER A 195 -4.20 5.74 -6.91
C SER A 195 -3.10 5.77 -7.98
N GLU A 196 -2.12 4.90 -7.85
CA GLU A 196 -1.18 4.60 -8.93
C GLU A 196 -1.90 3.81 -10.02
N GLY A 197 -1.71 4.24 -11.27
CA GLY A 197 -2.34 3.62 -12.44
C GLY A 197 -3.86 3.85 -12.49
N THR A 198 -4.54 3.03 -13.29
CA THR A 198 -6.00 3.07 -13.48
C THR A 198 -6.72 1.96 -12.71
N GLN A 199 -5.99 1.05 -12.07
CA GLN A 199 -6.55 -0.14 -11.42
C GLN A 199 -6.53 -0.04 -9.89
N THR A 200 -7.67 -0.36 -9.28
CA THR A 200 -7.77 -0.60 -7.85
C THR A 200 -8.20 -2.04 -7.56
N THR A 201 -7.71 -2.61 -6.45
CA THR A 201 -8.07 -3.95 -5.99
C THR A 201 -8.52 -3.94 -4.53
N LEU A 202 -9.31 -4.96 -4.16
CA LEU A 202 -9.70 -5.28 -2.80
C LEU A 202 -8.72 -6.22 -2.07
N GLY A 203 -7.66 -6.72 -2.73
CA GLY A 203 -6.73 -7.71 -2.15
C GLY A 203 -6.29 -8.78 -3.16
N ARG A 204 -6.31 -10.08 -2.79
CA ARG A 204 -5.90 -11.25 -3.62
C ARG A 204 -6.54 -11.33 -5.03
N ARG A 205 -7.40 -10.40 -5.44
CA ARG A 205 -8.01 -10.31 -6.76
C ARG A 205 -7.35 -9.19 -7.57
N ILE A 206 -6.42 -9.53 -8.45
CA ILE A 206 -6.15 -8.66 -9.59
C ILE A 206 -7.26 -8.97 -10.60
N THR A 207 -8.15 -8.02 -10.85
CA THR A 207 -9.13 -8.15 -11.94
C THR A 207 -8.50 -7.53 -13.18
N VAL A 208 -7.78 -8.31 -13.98
CA VAL A 208 -7.38 -7.91 -15.34
C VAL A 208 -8.33 -8.57 -16.32
N ASN A 209 -9.11 -7.78 -17.06
CA ASN A 209 -9.89 -8.22 -18.23
C ASN A 209 -10.56 -9.61 -18.07
N GLY A 210 -11.30 -9.83 -16.98
CA GLY A 210 -12.13 -11.02 -16.81
C GLY A 210 -11.41 -12.36 -16.64
N SER A 211 -10.08 -12.40 -16.45
CA SER A 211 -9.35 -13.67 -16.21
C SER A 211 -8.68 -13.70 -14.84
N GLU A 212 -8.96 -14.77 -14.07
CA GLU A 212 -8.48 -14.96 -12.70
C GLU A 212 -7.04 -15.50 -12.66
N LYS A 213 -6.15 -14.87 -11.90
CA LYS A 213 -4.86 -15.47 -11.48
C LYS A 213 -4.61 -15.24 -10.00
N SER A 214 -4.39 -16.33 -9.25
CA SER A 214 -4.09 -16.33 -7.82
C SER A 214 -2.60 -16.60 -7.57
N ASN A 215 -1.86 -15.64 -7.00
CA ASN A 215 -0.51 -15.89 -6.48
C ASN A 215 -0.46 -15.64 -4.97
N GLU A 216 0.10 -16.60 -4.21
CA GLU A 216 0.30 -16.53 -2.76
C GLU A 216 1.68 -15.93 -2.43
N ILE A 217 1.75 -14.73 -1.83
CA ILE A 217 3.06 -14.13 -1.45
C ILE A 217 2.96 -13.32 -0.14
N PHE A 218 3.84 -13.61 0.83
CA PHE A 218 3.94 -12.91 2.13
C PHE A 218 4.93 -11.75 2.12
N LEU A 219 4.53 -10.52 2.48
CA LEU A 219 5.46 -9.38 2.57
C LEU A 219 5.14 -8.38 3.70
N ARG A 220 6.21 -7.88 4.33
CA ARG A 220 6.21 -6.81 5.34
C ARG A 220 6.08 -5.43 4.69
N ALA A 221 5.31 -4.53 5.30
CA ALA A 221 5.29 -3.12 4.94
C ALA A 221 5.20 -2.18 6.14
N SER A 222 5.76 -0.98 6.00
CA SER A 222 5.66 0.13 6.96
C SER A 222 4.34 0.90 6.77
N ALA A 223 3.84 1.58 7.82
CA ALA A 223 2.46 2.08 7.95
C ALA A 223 2.34 3.54 8.31
N VAL A 224 1.20 4.13 7.93
CA VAL A 224 0.55 5.17 8.73
C VAL A 224 -0.70 4.59 9.42
N VAL A 225 -0.69 4.74 10.75
CA VAL A 225 -1.74 4.57 11.77
C VAL A 225 -2.98 5.47 11.65
N LEU A 226 -4.10 5.12 10.99
CA LEU A 226 -5.25 6.06 10.93
C LEU A 226 -6.31 5.90 12.02
N ALA A 227 -6.37 4.79 12.74
CA ALA A 227 -7.37 4.63 13.81
C ALA A 227 -6.90 3.65 14.89
N LYS A 228 -6.40 4.15 16.02
CA LYS A 228 -6.34 3.34 17.25
C LYS A 228 -7.65 3.55 18.01
N ARG A 229 -8.32 2.47 18.43
CA ARG A 229 -9.48 2.54 19.31
C ARG A 229 -9.01 2.79 20.74
N ASP A 230 -8.61 4.03 21.04
CA ASP A 230 -8.43 4.55 22.39
C ASP A 230 -8.81 6.05 22.38
N ALA A 231 -9.80 6.41 23.19
CA ALA A 231 -10.25 7.75 23.55
C ALA A 231 -9.68 8.93 22.72
N GLY A 232 -10.30 9.22 21.57
CA GLY A 232 -10.29 10.56 20.96
C GLY A 232 -8.98 11.18 20.48
N ARG A 233 -7.84 10.47 20.43
CA ARG A 233 -6.55 11.02 19.95
C ARG A 233 -6.03 10.32 18.69
N ILE A 234 -5.85 11.12 17.62
CA ILE A 234 -5.11 10.73 16.42
C ILE A 234 -3.62 10.77 16.75
N LEU A 235 -2.92 9.64 16.62
CA LEU A 235 -1.46 9.58 16.69
C LEU A 235 -0.90 9.33 15.28
N SER A 236 -0.44 10.40 14.60
CA SER A 236 0.37 10.28 13.38
C SER A 236 1.80 9.87 13.75
N ALA A 237 2.08 8.58 13.80
CA ALA A 237 3.43 8.09 14.05
C ALA A 237 4.27 8.12 12.75
N GLY A 238 4.87 9.26 12.43
CA GLY A 238 6.00 9.32 11.50
C GLY A 238 7.25 8.74 12.18
N ARG A 239 7.85 7.67 11.66
CA ARG A 239 9.17 7.23 12.14
C ARG A 239 10.20 8.29 11.77
N ARG A 240 10.61 9.13 12.74
CA ARG A 240 11.94 9.75 12.70
C ARG A 240 12.95 8.60 12.75
N GLN A 241 13.70 8.45 11.68
CA GLN A 241 14.85 7.55 11.60
C GLN A 241 15.95 8.17 12.47
N GLN A 242 15.86 7.97 13.79
CA GLN A 242 16.87 8.44 14.72
C GLN A 242 18.08 7.49 14.58
N ARG A 243 19.10 7.97 13.87
CA ARG A 243 20.41 7.30 13.79
C ARG A 243 20.93 7.10 15.21
N ARG A 244 21.20 5.85 15.60
CA ARG A 244 22.18 5.59 16.66
C ARG A 244 23.52 6.16 16.18
N ARG A 245 24.01 7.18 16.87
CA ARG A 245 25.44 7.44 16.96
C ARG A 245 25.78 7.24 18.42
N ASP A 246 26.50 6.15 18.69
CA ASP A 246 27.32 6.05 19.88
C ASP A 246 28.40 7.13 19.75
N LEU A 247 28.40 8.12 20.66
CA LEU A 247 29.57 8.93 20.98
C LEU A 247 29.52 9.21 22.48
N SER A 248 30.45 8.58 23.19
CA SER A 248 30.91 8.93 24.54
C SER A 248 31.42 10.37 24.55
N TRP A 249 30.93 11.18 25.50
CA TRP A 249 31.65 11.87 26.58
C TRP A 249 30.61 12.41 27.57
#